data_AF-L9VBS0-F1
#
_entry.id   AF-L9VBS0-F1
#
_cell.length_a   1.000
_cell.length_b   1.000
_cell.length_c   1.000
_cell.angle_alpha   90.00
_cell.angle_beta   90.00
_cell.angle_gamma   90.00
#
_symmetry.space_group_name_H-M   'P 1'
#
loop_
_entity.id
_entity.type
_entity.pdbx_description
1 polymer ?
#
loop_
_entity_poly.entity_id
_entity_poly.type
_entity_poly.pdbx_seq_one_letter_code
_entity_poly.pdbx_strand_id
1 'polypeptide(L)' 'MVSAVREEETLYECRHCGVSIEDDVTTCPTCGSTEVAQYELE' A
#
# COMPACT_ATOMS: atom_id res chain seq x y z
N MET A 1 -6.76 2.67 26.06
CA MET A 1 -7.90 2.06 25.33
C MET A 1 -7.60 2.31 23.87
N VAL A 2 -6.93 1.35 23.21
CA VAL A 2 -6.51 1.51 21.81
C VAL A 2 -7.77 1.45 20.96
N SER A 3 -8.14 2.60 20.38
CA SER A 3 -9.28 2.71 19.50
C SER A 3 -9.02 1.80 18.31
N ALA A 4 -9.72 0.67 18.29
CA ALA A 4 -9.79 -0.24 17.16
C ALA A 4 -10.37 0.54 15.99
N VAL A 5 -9.51 1.07 15.13
CA VAL A 5 -9.97 1.46 13.82
C VAL A 5 -10.25 0.17 13.08
N ARG A 6 -11.51 -0.05 12.73
CA ARG A 6 -11.87 -1.01 11.69
C ARG A 6 -11.71 -0.25 10.39
N GLU A 7 -10.47 -0.02 10.01
CA GLU A 7 -10.11 0.50 8.71
C GLU A 7 -10.15 -0.68 7.75
N GLU A 8 -10.86 -0.53 6.64
CA GLU A 8 -10.63 -1.35 5.45
C GLU A 8 -9.19 -1.03 5.00
N GLU A 9 -8.21 -1.65 5.67
CA GLU A 9 -6.78 -1.36 5.51
C GLU A 9 -6.35 -1.90 4.14
N THR A 10 -6.47 -1.04 3.14
CA THR A 10 -5.98 -1.32 1.79
C THR A 10 -4.48 -1.02 1.78
N LEU A 11 -3.67 -2.08 1.71
CA LEU A 11 -2.22 -1.98 1.62
C LEU A 11 -1.77 -1.92 0.17
N TYR A 12 -0.84 -1.02 -0.13
CA TYR A 12 -0.18 -0.97 -1.43
C TYR A 12 1.29 -1.38 -1.27
N GLU A 13 1.83 -2.16 -2.20
CA GLU A 13 3.23 -2.58 -2.18
C GLU A 13 3.83 -2.53 -3.57
N CYS A 14 5.03 -1.95 -3.71
CA CYS A 14 5.74 -1.99 -4.98
C CYS A 14 6.35 -3.36 -5.22
N ARG A 15 5.96 -4.05 -6.31
CA ARG A 15 6.53 -5.36 -6.66
C ARG A 15 7.97 -5.29 -7.15
N HIS A 16 8.43 -4.11 -7.55
CA HIS A 16 9.78 -3.93 -8.07
C HIS A 16 10.82 -3.71 -6.95
N CYS A 17 10.49 -2.94 -5.92
CA CYS A 17 11.43 -2.61 -4.85
C CYS A 17 11.04 -3.14 -3.47
N GLY A 18 9.80 -3.61 -3.29
CA GLY A 18 9.30 -4.16 -2.03
C GLY A 18 8.92 -3.11 -0.98
N VAL A 19 8.81 -1.83 -1.35
CA VAL A 19 8.37 -0.79 -0.41
C VAL A 19 6.85 -0.83 -0.24
N SER A 20 6.39 -0.70 1.00
CA SER A 20 4.99 -0.44 1.31
C SER A 20 4.63 1.00 0.97
N ILE A 21 3.49 1.18 0.31
CA ILE A 21 2.95 2.44 -0.16
C ILE A 21 1.66 2.67 0.63
N GLU A 22 1.53 3.84 1.25
CA GLU A 22 0.39 4.19 2.11
C GLU A 22 -0.73 4.91 1.34
N ASP A 23 -0.42 5.38 0.12
CA ASP A 23 -1.35 6.09 -0.76
C ASP A 23 -1.81 5.22 -1.93
N ASP A 24 -3.00 5.49 -2.46
CA ASP A 24 -3.50 4.93 -3.72
C ASP A 24 -2.76 5.59 -4.91
N VAL A 25 -1.49 5.20 -5.10
CA VAL A 25 -0.66 5.68 -6.22
C VAL A 25 -0.36 4.53 -7.18
N THR A 26 -0.52 4.83 -8.47
CA THR A 26 -0.21 3.90 -9.56
C THR A 26 1.29 3.79 -9.84
N THR A 27 2.11 4.65 -9.23
CA THR A 27 3.56 4.70 -9.41
C THR A 27 4.26 4.80 -8.08
N CYS A 28 5.24 3.94 -7.84
CA CYS A 28 6.04 3.93 -6.63
C CYS A 28 6.89 5.22 -6.53
N PRO A 29 6.74 6.03 -5.47
CA PRO A 29 7.52 7.26 -5.31
C PRO A 29 9.01 6.99 -5.01
N THR A 30 9.34 5.78 -4.55
CA THR A 30 10.71 5.41 -4.17
C THR A 30 11.57 5.00 -5.36
N CYS A 31 11.03 4.20 -6.28
CA CYS A 31 11.79 3.68 -7.42
C CYS A 31 11.25 4.14 -8.79
N GLY A 32 10.06 4.73 -8.84
CA GLY A 32 9.40 5.16 -10.08
C GLY A 32 8.73 4.04 -10.88
N SER A 33 8.68 2.80 -10.37
CA SER A 33 7.99 1.71 -11.05
C SER A 33 6.47 1.85 -10.94
N THR A 34 5.76 1.50 -12.01
CA THR A 34 4.29 1.46 -12.06
C THR A 34 3.71 0.11 -11.63
N GLU A 35 4.56 -0.82 -11.21
CA GLU A 35 4.14 -2.16 -10.75
C GLU A 35 3.85 -2.14 -9.24
N VAL A 36 2.63 -1.71 -8.89
CA VAL A 36 2.13 -1.66 -7.50
C VAL A 36 1.03 -2.71 -7.32
N ALA A 37 1.12 -3.51 -6.26
CA ALA A 37 0.10 -4.45 -5.82
C ALA A 37 -0.79 -3.80 -4.75
N GLN A 38 -2.09 -4.09 -4.79
CA GLN A 38 -3.08 -3.67 -3.81
C GLN A 38 -3.61 -4.91 -3.08
N TYR A 39 -3.73 -4.81 -1.76
CA TYR A 39 -4.26 -5.85 -0.89
C TYR A 39 -5.37 -5.26 -0.04
N GLU A 40 -6.58 -5.79 -0.19
CA GLU A 40 -7.71 -5.49 0.67
C GLU A 40 -7.68 -6.49 1.83
N LEU A 41 -7.49 -6.01 3.06
CA LEU A 41 -7.52 -6.86 4.25
C LEU A 41 -8.96 -6.97 4.76
N GLU A 42 -9.53 -8.19 4.69
CA GLU A 42 -10.88 -8.56 5.20
C GLU A 42 -10.87 -9.17 6.61
#